data_AF-A0A958IWJ7-F1
#
_entry.id   AF-A0A958IWJ7-F1
#
_cell.length_a   1.000
_cell.length_b   1.000
_cell.length_c   1.000
_cell.angle_alpha   90.00
_cell.angle_beta   90.00
_cell.angle_gamma   90.00
#
_symmetry.space_group_name_H-M   'P 1'
#
loop_
_entity.id
_entity.type
_entity.pdbx_description
1 polymer ?
#
loop_
_entity_poly.entity_id
_entity_poly.type
_entity_poly.pdbx_seq_one_letter_code
_entity_poly.pdbx_strand_id
1 'polypeptide(L)'
;MLLRSKYLGTDDSGRSGNFFTHFLVSKDPSEFTTRMMHLLAWEADFWQEGNPQGHQQLAPLAGAGAIGPAQTEMRIAKACDLLTSLVDLVQFENLINCFQTGLNPQRRLIIAAPDEAVAMMVGCLALVLPNNLLERLTFTTYSRNPDRSDALICGTAAGSEFALGAGTEPSRHYLFDFFAKRFPKLPQNTLFARTITRWYREKDIGRLLKFKGFVDRVNIAVEVGQLDHLMALYLMYRSLELPPTARMPALRFFIERRLFRIPQLLDVIINVLKEQAENSGEAARALQALYQAVRDTGEIDPIQ
;
A
#
# COMPACT_ATOMS: atom_id res chain seq x y z
N MET A 1 9.56 -13.28 -2.36
CA MET A 1 9.77 -14.29 -1.30
C MET A 1 9.18 -13.74 -0.02
N LEU A 2 8.53 -14.59 0.77
CA LEU A 2 8.10 -14.27 2.12
C LEU A 2 8.73 -15.28 3.08
N LEU A 3 9.05 -14.82 4.29
CA LEU A 3 9.59 -15.67 5.33
C LEU A 3 8.84 -15.41 6.63
N ARG A 4 8.60 -16.47 7.38
CA ARG A 4 8.15 -16.41 8.77
C ARG A 4 9.17 -17.15 9.62
N SER A 5 9.84 -16.42 10.49
CA SER A 5 10.79 -16.97 11.46
C SER A 5 10.17 -16.91 12.86
N LYS A 6 10.17 -18.04 13.56
CA LYS A 6 9.69 -18.15 14.95
C LYS A 6 10.85 -18.55 15.85
N TYR A 7 11.04 -17.81 16.94
CA TYR A 7 12.01 -18.17 17.97
C TYR A 7 11.55 -19.44 18.70
N LEU A 8 12.43 -20.43 18.78
CA LEU A 8 12.15 -21.72 19.42
C LEU A 8 12.67 -21.79 20.86
N GLY A 9 13.33 -20.74 21.36
CA GLY A 9 13.99 -20.76 22.66
C GLY A 9 15.51 -20.95 22.56
N THR A 10 16.12 -21.26 23.68
CA THR A 10 17.54 -21.58 23.79
C THR A 10 17.79 -23.04 23.45
N ASP A 11 18.94 -23.37 22.85
CA ASP A 11 19.36 -24.78 22.74
C ASP A 11 19.71 -25.37 24.11
N ASP A 12 20.02 -26.67 24.13
CA ASP A 12 20.47 -27.40 25.33
C ASP A 12 21.77 -26.82 25.93
N SER A 13 22.47 -25.94 25.21
CA SER A 13 23.66 -25.21 25.70
C SER A 13 23.33 -23.82 26.26
N GLY A 14 22.05 -23.46 26.33
CA GLY A 14 21.58 -22.16 26.79
C GLY A 14 21.80 -21.03 25.79
N ARG A 15 22.24 -21.32 24.56
CA ARG A 15 22.44 -20.30 23.52
C ARG A 15 21.09 -19.90 22.97
N SER A 16 20.77 -18.61 23.14
CA SER A 16 19.68 -17.99 22.39
C SER A 16 20.05 -17.93 20.92
N GLY A 17 19.11 -18.26 20.04
CA GLY A 17 19.32 -18.12 18.59
C GLY A 17 18.70 -19.22 17.75
N ASN A 18 17.93 -20.15 18.33
CA ASN A 18 17.23 -21.16 17.56
C ASN A 18 15.96 -20.57 16.95
N PHE A 19 15.90 -20.60 15.62
CA PHE A 19 14.72 -20.17 14.87
C PHE A 19 14.29 -21.26 13.91
N PHE A 20 12.99 -21.51 13.84
CA PHE A 20 12.39 -22.19 12.71
C PHE A 20 11.99 -21.14 11.68
N THR A 21 12.36 -21.34 10.41
CA THR A 21 11.96 -20.43 9.33
C THR A 21 11.27 -21.19 8.21
N HIS A 22 10.05 -20.76 7.89
CA HIS A 22 9.32 -21.23 6.73
C HIS A 22 9.38 -20.16 5.63
N PHE A 23 9.75 -20.58 4.42
CA PHE A 23 9.86 -19.71 3.25
C PHE A 23 8.77 -20.02 2.25
N LEU A 24 8.13 -18.97 1.74
CA LEU A 24 7.30 -19.02 0.55
C LEU A 24 8.03 -18.33 -0.61
N VAL A 25 8.33 -19.10 -1.65
CA VAL A 25 9.05 -18.64 -2.84
C VAL A 25 8.16 -18.88 -4.05
N SER A 26 8.11 -17.89 -4.96
CA SER A 26 7.52 -18.04 -6.29
C SER A 26 8.58 -17.74 -7.35
N LYS A 27 8.44 -18.40 -8.50
CA LYS A 27 9.24 -18.14 -9.70
C LYS A 27 8.77 -16.89 -10.45
N ASP A 28 7.54 -16.44 -10.19
CA ASP A 28 6.95 -15.24 -10.79
C ASP A 28 6.61 -14.24 -9.66
N PRO A 29 7.33 -13.09 -9.57
CA PRO A 29 7.06 -12.05 -8.58
C PRO A 29 5.61 -11.56 -8.59
N SER A 30 4.94 -11.61 -9.76
CA SER A 30 3.55 -11.18 -9.91
C SER A 30 2.59 -12.03 -9.07
N GLU A 31 2.95 -13.27 -8.72
CA GLU A 31 2.14 -14.12 -7.85
C GLU A 31 2.08 -13.65 -6.39
N PHE A 32 3.00 -12.77 -5.99
CA PHE A 32 2.93 -12.10 -4.69
C PHE A 32 2.22 -10.74 -4.75
N THR A 33 2.25 -10.06 -5.91
CA THR A 33 1.78 -8.66 -6.04
C THR A 33 0.38 -8.56 -6.67
N THR A 34 0.03 -9.43 -7.63
CA THR A 34 -1.26 -9.43 -8.34
C THR A 34 -2.29 -10.39 -7.74
N ARG A 35 -1.84 -11.48 -7.10
CA ARG A 35 -2.71 -12.44 -6.40
C ARG A 35 -2.77 -12.06 -4.93
N MET A 36 -3.91 -11.56 -4.50
CA MET A 36 -4.20 -11.01 -3.17
C MET A 36 -3.35 -11.59 -2.01
N MET A 37 -2.55 -10.69 -1.43
CA MET A 37 -2.28 -10.49 0.00
C MET A 37 -1.72 -11.64 0.83
N HIS A 38 -0.61 -12.21 0.40
CA HIS A 38 0.25 -12.99 1.33
C HIS A 38 0.73 -12.18 2.54
N LEU A 39 0.67 -10.84 2.49
CA LEU A 39 0.89 -9.96 3.64
C LEU A 39 -0.23 -10.03 4.69
N LEU A 40 -1.49 -10.20 4.27
CA LEU A 40 -2.58 -10.55 5.19
C LEU A 40 -2.56 -12.02 5.57
N ALA A 41 -1.70 -12.81 4.94
CA ALA A 41 -1.44 -14.18 5.36
C ALA A 41 -0.52 -14.29 6.57
N TRP A 42 -0.24 -13.20 7.27
CA TRP A 42 0.30 -13.25 8.62
C TRP A 42 -0.53 -14.22 9.47
N GLU A 43 0.09 -15.28 10.01
CA GLU A 43 -0.60 -16.36 10.75
C GLU A 43 -1.70 -17.08 9.95
N ALA A 44 -1.57 -17.20 8.64
CA ALA A 44 -2.34 -18.18 7.89
C ALA A 44 -1.93 -19.62 8.25
N ASP A 45 -2.87 -20.55 8.15
CA ASP A 45 -2.70 -21.93 8.61
C ASP A 45 -1.62 -22.71 7.87
N PHE A 46 -1.22 -22.24 6.69
CA PHE A 46 -0.13 -22.87 5.94
C PHE A 46 1.25 -22.61 6.55
N TRP A 47 1.40 -21.61 7.44
CA TRP A 47 2.68 -21.36 8.10
C TRP A 47 2.99 -22.44 9.13
N GLN A 48 4.01 -23.24 8.83
CA GLN A 48 4.55 -24.19 9.79
C GLN A 48 5.31 -23.48 10.93
N GLU A 49 5.24 -24.05 12.13
CA GLU A 49 5.95 -23.55 13.33
C GLU A 49 7.12 -24.44 13.76
N GLY A 50 7.29 -25.56 13.07
CA GLY A 50 8.34 -26.54 13.28
C GLY A 50 8.41 -27.48 12.09
N ASN A 51 9.26 -28.50 12.17
CA ASN A 51 9.37 -29.52 11.13
C ASN A 51 8.55 -30.77 11.54
N PRO A 52 7.26 -30.89 11.17
CA PRO A 52 6.43 -31.99 11.62
C PRO A 52 6.85 -33.36 11.06
N GLN A 53 7.71 -33.43 10.04
CA GLN A 53 7.99 -34.69 9.30
C GLN A 53 9.48 -34.92 8.95
N GLY A 54 10.41 -34.10 9.46
CA GLY A 54 11.82 -34.19 9.09
C GLY A 54 12.13 -33.80 7.63
N HIS A 55 11.14 -33.33 6.87
CA HIS A 55 11.31 -32.91 5.48
C HIS A 55 11.84 -31.48 5.40
N GLN A 56 12.82 -31.24 4.52
CA GLN A 56 13.33 -29.89 4.24
C GLN A 56 12.48 -29.14 3.21
N GLN A 57 11.59 -29.84 2.49
CA GLN A 57 10.73 -29.26 1.48
C GLN A 57 9.28 -29.65 1.76
N LEU A 58 8.43 -28.63 1.90
CA LEU A 58 6.98 -28.80 2.10
C LEU A 58 6.28 -28.90 0.74
N ALA A 59 5.09 -29.50 0.74
CA ALA A 59 4.25 -29.53 -0.45
C ALA A 59 3.98 -28.10 -0.96
N PRO A 60 4.00 -27.85 -2.28
CA PRO A 60 3.64 -26.54 -2.82
C PRO A 60 2.26 -26.10 -2.31
N LEU A 61 2.11 -24.83 -1.96
CA LEU A 61 0.79 -24.27 -1.72
C LEU A 61 -0.03 -24.45 -3.00
N ALA A 62 -1.22 -25.03 -2.89
CA ALA A 62 -2.12 -25.17 -4.03
C ALA A 62 -2.34 -23.78 -4.65
N GLY A 63 -2.08 -23.68 -5.96
CA GLY A 63 -2.09 -22.41 -6.68
C GLY A 63 -3.46 -21.71 -6.62
N ALA A 64 -3.42 -20.38 -6.51
CA ALA A 64 -4.53 -19.44 -6.37
C ALA A 64 -5.32 -19.54 -5.04
N GLY A 65 -4.88 -18.75 -4.06
CA GLY A 65 -5.67 -18.41 -2.87
C GLY A 65 -5.31 -19.19 -1.62
N ALA A 66 -4.08 -19.03 -1.11
CA ALA A 66 -3.77 -19.46 0.26
C ALA A 66 -4.70 -18.80 1.30
N ILE A 67 -5.33 -17.67 0.91
CA ILE A 67 -6.43 -17.01 1.59
C ILE A 67 -7.52 -16.74 0.55
N GLY A 68 -8.72 -17.30 0.76
CA GLY A 68 -9.87 -17.05 -0.11
C GLY A 68 -10.45 -15.62 0.03
N PRO A 69 -11.37 -15.18 -0.85
CA PRO A 69 -11.97 -13.85 -0.78
C PRO A 69 -12.60 -13.52 0.59
N ALA A 70 -13.39 -14.46 1.14
CA ALA A 70 -14.03 -14.28 2.45
C ALA A 70 -13.02 -14.13 3.60
N GLN A 71 -11.93 -14.93 3.57
CA GLN A 71 -10.87 -14.81 4.56
C GLN A 71 -10.11 -13.48 4.38
N THR A 72 -9.96 -12.99 3.14
CA THR A 72 -9.34 -11.69 2.89
C THR A 72 -10.18 -10.57 3.49
N GLU A 73 -11.49 -10.55 3.23
CA GLU A 73 -12.39 -9.55 3.82
C GLU A 73 -12.34 -9.57 5.35
N MET A 74 -12.37 -10.77 5.96
CA MET A 74 -12.24 -10.93 7.41
C MET A 74 -10.90 -10.38 7.93
N ARG A 75 -9.80 -10.64 7.23
CA ARG A 75 -8.46 -10.14 7.61
C ARG A 75 -8.38 -8.62 7.47
N ILE A 76 -8.97 -8.04 6.42
CA ILE A 76 -9.07 -6.59 6.26
C ILE A 76 -9.91 -5.99 7.39
N ALA A 77 -11.04 -6.60 7.75
CA ALA A 77 -11.86 -6.16 8.86
C ALA A 77 -11.08 -6.17 10.19
N LYS A 78 -10.37 -7.27 10.49
CA LYS A 78 -9.50 -7.37 11.68
C LYS A 78 -8.43 -6.27 11.67
N ALA A 79 -7.83 -6.00 10.50
CA ALA A 79 -6.85 -4.93 10.37
C ALA A 79 -7.47 -3.54 10.58
N CYS A 80 -8.68 -3.27 10.08
CA CYS A 80 -9.42 -2.05 10.38
C CYS A 80 -9.65 -1.90 11.89
N ASP A 81 -10.08 -2.97 12.58
CA ASP A 81 -10.33 -2.95 14.02
C ASP A 81 -9.05 -2.66 14.81
N LEU A 82 -7.96 -3.33 14.45
CA LEU A 82 -6.67 -3.11 15.07
C LEU A 82 -6.17 -1.68 14.86
N LEU A 83 -6.17 -1.20 13.61
CA LEU A 83 -5.72 0.15 13.26
C LEU A 83 -6.53 1.23 13.99
N THR A 84 -7.85 1.09 14.02
CA THR A 84 -8.74 2.05 14.70
C THR A 84 -8.61 2.01 16.23
N SER A 85 -8.14 0.91 16.80
CA SER A 85 -7.83 0.80 18.23
C SER A 85 -6.46 1.40 18.60
N LEU A 86 -5.50 1.38 17.68
CA LEU A 86 -4.11 1.74 17.96
C LEU A 86 -3.81 3.23 17.79
N VAL A 87 -4.52 3.92 16.89
CA VAL A 87 -4.24 5.32 16.53
C VAL A 87 -5.51 6.11 16.22
N ASP A 88 -5.44 7.42 16.44
CA ASP A 88 -6.45 8.31 15.89
C ASP A 88 -6.27 8.49 14.37
N LEU A 89 -7.26 9.12 13.74
CA LEU A 89 -7.29 9.34 12.29
C LEU A 89 -6.05 10.08 11.78
N VAL A 90 -5.54 11.06 12.53
CA VAL A 90 -4.41 11.88 12.11
C VAL A 90 -3.13 11.04 12.08
N GLN A 91 -2.92 10.16 13.06
CA GLN A 91 -1.74 9.30 13.04
C GLN A 91 -1.82 8.23 11.95
N PHE A 92 -3.00 7.65 11.69
CA PHE A 92 -3.13 6.71 10.59
C PHE A 92 -2.92 7.38 9.23
N GLU A 93 -3.42 8.59 9.05
CA GLU A 93 -3.20 9.39 7.85
C GLU A 93 -1.71 9.74 7.67
N ASN A 94 -1.04 10.15 8.75
CA ASN A 94 0.40 10.38 8.75
C ASN A 94 1.17 9.10 8.43
N LEU A 95 0.70 7.94 8.88
CA LEU A 95 1.30 6.66 8.57
C LEU A 95 1.24 6.41 7.05
N ILE A 96 0.05 6.48 6.43
CA ILE A 96 -0.11 6.35 4.96
C ILE A 96 0.78 7.35 4.21
N ASN A 97 0.87 8.60 4.69
CA ASN A 97 1.67 9.65 4.07
C ASN A 97 3.19 9.40 4.22
N CYS A 98 3.64 8.91 5.38
CA CYS A 98 5.01 8.44 5.59
C CYS A 98 5.35 7.27 4.66
N PHE A 99 4.41 6.40 4.34
CA PHE A 99 4.64 5.36 3.34
C PHE A 99 4.83 5.92 1.94
N GLN A 100 4.04 6.91 1.55
CA GLN A 100 4.25 7.60 0.29
C GLN A 100 5.66 8.23 0.27
N THR A 101 5.97 9.06 1.26
CA THR A 101 7.28 9.73 1.30
C THR A 101 8.46 8.76 1.50
N GLY A 102 8.28 7.64 2.19
CA GLY A 102 9.30 6.62 2.48
C GLY A 102 9.54 5.59 1.38
N LEU A 103 8.67 5.53 0.36
CA LEU A 103 8.99 4.84 -0.91
C LEU A 103 10.04 5.59 -1.74
N ASN A 104 10.46 6.78 -1.28
CA ASN A 104 11.68 7.45 -1.72
C ASN A 104 12.86 6.94 -0.86
N PRO A 105 13.94 6.39 -1.45
CA PRO A 105 15.02 5.70 -0.74
C PRO A 105 15.78 6.52 0.32
N GLN A 106 15.45 7.80 0.50
CA GLN A 106 16.11 8.67 1.47
C GLN A 106 15.59 8.50 2.91
N ARG A 107 14.41 7.90 3.16
CA ARG A 107 13.86 7.73 4.52
C ARG A 107 13.14 6.41 4.73
N ARG A 108 13.56 5.64 5.73
CA ARG A 108 12.91 4.39 6.16
C ARG A 108 11.81 4.66 7.19
N LEU A 109 10.84 3.75 7.31
CA LEU A 109 9.82 3.78 8.34
C LEU A 109 10.12 2.76 9.45
N ILE A 110 10.13 3.22 10.69
CA ILE A 110 10.24 2.36 11.87
C ILE A 110 8.91 2.41 12.63
N ILE A 111 8.37 1.23 12.93
CA ILE A 111 7.12 1.04 13.66
C ILE A 111 7.43 0.30 14.95
N ALA A 112 7.36 0.97 16.10
CA ALA A 112 7.43 0.32 17.40
C ALA A 112 6.03 -0.08 17.85
N ALA A 113 5.67 -1.34 17.60
CA ALA A 113 4.36 -1.94 17.90
C ALA A 113 4.53 -3.47 18.02
N PRO A 114 3.53 -4.21 18.53
CA PRO A 114 3.50 -5.66 18.39
C PRO A 114 3.68 -6.08 16.93
N ASP A 115 4.40 -7.17 16.69
CA ASP A 115 4.73 -7.68 15.35
C ASP A 115 3.48 -7.96 14.49
N GLU A 116 2.41 -8.49 15.10
CA GLU A 116 1.11 -8.65 14.45
C GLU A 116 0.55 -7.30 13.95
N ALA A 117 0.65 -6.24 14.75
CA ALA A 117 0.18 -4.92 14.36
C ALA A 117 1.00 -4.34 13.20
N VAL A 118 2.32 -4.54 13.21
CA VAL A 118 3.19 -4.16 12.10
C VAL A 118 2.78 -4.92 10.82
N ALA A 119 2.57 -6.23 10.91
CA ALA A 119 2.16 -7.06 9.78
C ALA A 119 0.83 -6.58 9.17
N MET A 120 -0.16 -6.29 10.01
CA MET A 120 -1.48 -5.80 9.57
C MET A 120 -1.40 -4.40 8.95
N MET A 121 -0.59 -3.49 9.52
CA MET A 121 -0.33 -2.17 8.91
C MET A 121 0.28 -2.31 7.52
N VAL A 122 1.29 -3.16 7.37
CA VAL A 122 1.94 -3.45 6.08
C VAL A 122 0.93 -4.06 5.09
N GLY A 123 0.10 -5.01 5.55
CA GLY A 123 -0.98 -5.59 4.77
C GLY A 123 -1.96 -4.54 4.27
N CYS A 124 -2.49 -3.68 5.13
CA CYS A 124 -3.42 -2.63 4.72
C CYS A 124 -2.84 -1.72 3.62
N LEU A 125 -1.59 -1.32 3.76
CA LEU A 125 -0.96 -0.49 2.71
C LEU A 125 -0.86 -1.24 1.40
N ALA A 126 -0.49 -2.51 1.48
CA ALA A 126 -0.34 -3.31 0.29
C ALA A 126 -1.65 -3.48 -0.48
N LEU A 127 -2.80 -3.44 0.21
CA LEU A 127 -4.11 -3.49 -0.41
C LEU A 127 -4.39 -2.30 -1.32
N VAL A 128 -3.81 -1.13 -1.03
CA VAL A 128 -4.15 0.13 -1.68
C VAL A 128 -3.05 0.65 -2.61
N LEU A 129 -1.93 -0.05 -2.71
CA LEU A 129 -0.81 0.35 -3.57
C LEU A 129 -0.90 -0.27 -4.98
N PRO A 130 -0.50 0.48 -6.02
CA PRO A 130 -0.20 -0.08 -7.35
C PRO A 130 0.88 -1.16 -7.31
N ASN A 131 0.79 -2.15 -8.20
CA ASN A 131 1.69 -3.31 -8.21
C ASN A 131 3.17 -2.92 -8.36
N ASN A 132 3.48 -1.92 -9.19
CA ASN A 132 4.86 -1.45 -9.36
C ASN A 132 5.44 -0.80 -8.08
N LEU A 133 4.59 -0.26 -7.20
CA LEU A 133 5.02 0.25 -5.89
C LEU A 133 5.09 -0.86 -4.84
N LEU A 134 4.20 -1.86 -4.93
CA LEU A 134 4.25 -3.08 -4.12
C LEU A 134 5.55 -3.86 -4.32
N GLU A 135 6.02 -3.97 -5.56
CA GLU A 135 7.27 -4.68 -5.89
C GLU A 135 8.51 -4.04 -5.25
N ARG A 136 8.44 -2.74 -4.96
CA ARG A 136 9.51 -1.98 -4.29
C ARG A 136 9.45 -2.10 -2.76
N LEU A 137 8.36 -2.66 -2.22
CA LEU A 137 8.11 -2.72 -0.78
C LEU A 137 8.95 -3.82 -0.13
N THR A 138 9.91 -3.43 0.71
CA THR A 138 10.62 -4.35 1.60
C THR A 138 10.25 -4.07 3.05
N PHE A 139 10.00 -5.12 3.82
CA PHE A 139 9.58 -4.97 5.21
C PHE A 139 10.11 -6.10 6.10
N THR A 140 10.21 -5.83 7.39
CA THR A 140 10.28 -6.83 8.46
C THR A 140 9.30 -6.46 9.56
N THR A 141 8.61 -7.45 10.14
CA THR A 141 7.68 -7.22 11.25
C THR A 141 8.40 -7.06 12.59
N TYR A 142 9.68 -7.46 12.65
CA TYR A 142 10.52 -7.29 13.82
C TYR A 142 12.01 -7.19 13.45
N SER A 143 12.71 -6.23 14.05
CA SER A 143 14.16 -6.17 14.13
C SER A 143 14.55 -5.63 15.50
N ARG A 144 15.56 -6.25 16.13
CA ARG A 144 16.14 -5.74 17.37
C ARG A 144 16.87 -4.40 17.16
N ASN A 145 17.41 -4.19 15.96
CA ASN A 145 18.12 -2.98 15.58
C ASN A 145 17.74 -2.57 14.14
N PRO A 146 16.72 -1.70 13.99
CA PRO A 146 16.27 -1.19 12.68
C PRO A 146 17.33 -0.48 11.87
N ASP A 147 18.36 0.13 12.48
CA ASP A 147 19.41 0.82 11.75
C ASP A 147 20.20 -0.12 10.84
N ARG A 148 20.30 -1.40 11.24
CA ARG A 148 21.00 -2.47 10.50
C ARG A 148 20.13 -3.17 9.46
N SER A 149 18.85 -2.79 9.31
CA SER A 149 17.93 -3.42 8.34
C SER A 149 17.82 -2.62 7.06
N ASP A 150 18.02 -3.24 5.90
CA ASP A 150 17.79 -2.60 4.60
C ASP A 150 16.30 -2.54 4.20
N ALA A 151 15.40 -3.00 5.08
CA ALA A 151 13.97 -2.93 4.83
C ALA A 151 13.47 -1.47 4.86
N LEU A 152 12.59 -1.12 3.91
CA LEU A 152 11.92 0.19 3.91
C LEU A 152 11.03 0.36 5.15
N ILE A 153 10.45 -0.74 5.63
CA ILE A 153 9.56 -0.77 6.79
C ILE A 153 10.13 -1.74 7.81
N CYS A 154 10.39 -1.26 9.02
CA CYS A 154 10.94 -2.09 10.08
C CYS A 154 10.07 -2.01 11.33
N GLY A 155 9.50 -3.14 11.73
CA GLY A 155 8.91 -3.31 13.05
C GLY A 155 9.99 -3.41 14.13
N THR A 156 9.68 -2.95 15.34
CA THR A 156 10.52 -3.16 16.53
C THR A 156 9.64 -3.26 17.78
N ALA A 157 10.16 -3.88 18.84
CA ALA A 157 9.46 -4.05 20.12
C ALA A 157 9.89 -3.01 21.17
N ALA A 158 9.06 -2.84 22.20
CA ALA A 158 9.43 -2.07 23.38
C ALA A 158 10.71 -2.64 24.02
N GLY A 159 11.69 -1.77 24.33
CA GLY A 159 12.97 -2.17 24.93
C GLY A 159 14.01 -2.72 23.96
N SER A 160 13.81 -2.58 22.64
CA SER A 160 14.87 -2.87 21.65
C SER A 160 16.11 -1.96 21.84
N GLU A 161 17.27 -2.39 21.37
CA GLU A 161 18.54 -1.64 21.43
C GLU A 161 18.51 -0.36 20.57
N PHE A 162 17.49 -0.22 19.73
CA PHE A 162 17.24 1.01 19.00
C PHE A 162 16.98 2.13 20.01
N ALA A 163 17.86 3.15 20.01
CA ALA A 163 17.66 4.34 20.80
C ALA A 163 16.46 5.11 20.24
N LEU A 164 15.27 4.71 20.68
CA LEU A 164 14.01 5.39 20.37
C LEU A 164 14.00 6.84 20.92
N GLY A 165 15.08 7.34 21.54
CA GLY A 165 15.20 8.65 22.19
C GLY A 165 15.72 9.78 21.28
N ALA A 166 15.68 11.00 21.81
CA ALA A 166 15.82 12.32 21.17
C ALA A 166 17.15 12.65 20.44
N GLY A 167 17.99 11.64 20.15
CA GLY A 167 19.26 11.78 19.44
C GLY A 167 19.37 10.96 18.16
N THR A 168 18.34 10.18 17.78
CA THR A 168 18.27 9.63 16.43
C THR A 168 18.08 10.80 15.47
N GLU A 169 18.98 10.96 14.50
CA GLU A 169 18.83 12.04 13.52
C GLU A 169 17.45 11.91 12.85
N PRO A 170 16.54 12.89 13.03
CA PRO A 170 15.22 12.86 12.41
C PRO A 170 15.27 12.84 10.87
N SER A 171 16.47 12.98 10.31
CA SER A 171 16.77 13.04 8.89
C SER A 171 16.63 11.69 8.17
N ARG A 172 16.86 10.56 8.87
CA ARG A 172 17.00 9.23 8.23
C ARG A 172 15.77 8.33 8.30
N HIS A 173 14.88 8.54 9.28
CA HIS A 173 13.73 7.67 9.47
C HIS A 173 12.50 8.42 9.96
N TYR A 174 11.33 7.92 9.60
CA TYR A 174 10.09 8.21 10.30
C TYR A 174 9.88 7.19 11.41
N LEU A 175 9.59 7.63 12.63
CA LEU A 175 9.34 6.76 13.78
C LEU A 175 7.89 6.87 14.24
N PHE A 176 7.15 5.77 14.17
CA PHE A 176 5.86 5.60 14.82
C PHE A 176 6.02 4.69 16.02
N ASP A 177 6.06 5.28 17.20
CA ASP A 177 6.17 4.57 18.47
C ASP A 177 4.81 4.51 19.14
N PHE A 178 4.13 3.37 18.97
CA PHE A 178 2.80 3.14 19.53
C PHE A 178 2.86 2.84 21.03
N PHE A 179 4.00 2.35 21.54
CA PHE A 179 4.18 2.10 22.97
C PHE A 179 4.31 3.41 23.76
N ALA A 180 5.10 4.35 23.27
CA ALA A 180 5.29 5.66 23.89
C ALA A 180 4.39 6.77 23.33
N LYS A 181 3.52 6.46 22.36
CA LYS A 181 2.65 7.40 21.63
C LYS A 181 3.41 8.58 21.01
N ARG A 182 4.53 8.29 20.35
CA ARG A 182 5.36 9.30 19.66
C ARG A 182 5.28 9.09 18.16
N PHE A 183 4.87 10.13 17.45
CA PHE A 183 4.56 10.06 16.03
C PHE A 183 5.21 11.23 15.29
N PRO A 184 5.58 11.08 14.02
CA PRO A 184 6.14 12.17 13.25
C PRO A 184 5.06 13.21 12.97
N LYS A 185 5.48 14.49 12.95
CA LYS A 185 4.64 15.59 12.45
C LYS A 185 4.95 15.77 10.96
N LEU A 186 3.95 15.61 10.12
CA LEU A 186 4.05 15.83 8.68
C LEU A 186 3.41 17.17 8.29
N PRO A 187 3.96 17.87 7.28
CA PRO A 187 3.52 19.22 6.93
C PRO A 187 2.13 19.27 6.29
N GLN A 188 1.76 18.26 5.48
CA GLN A 188 0.44 18.16 4.88
C GLN A 188 0.16 16.72 4.44
N ASN A 189 -1.07 16.28 4.62
CA ASN A 189 -1.54 14.98 4.17
C ASN A 189 -2.13 15.03 2.77
N THR A 190 -1.82 14.01 2.00
CA THR A 190 -2.18 13.86 0.58
C THR A 190 -3.65 13.47 0.43
N LEU A 191 -4.22 13.67 -0.76
CA LEU A 191 -5.58 13.23 -1.07
C LEU A 191 -5.72 11.71 -0.91
N PHE A 192 -4.72 10.97 -1.38
CA PHE A 192 -4.65 9.52 -1.25
C PHE A 192 -4.68 9.10 0.22
N ALA A 193 -3.79 9.64 1.05
CA ALA A 193 -3.70 9.28 2.47
C ALA A 193 -5.00 9.55 3.21
N ARG A 194 -5.60 10.73 2.98
CA ARG A 194 -6.90 11.12 3.57
C ARG A 194 -8.03 10.19 3.19
N THR A 195 -8.19 9.91 1.89
CA THR A 195 -9.29 9.10 1.38
C THR A 195 -9.18 7.64 1.84
N ILE A 196 -7.99 7.04 1.76
CA ILE A 196 -7.75 5.67 2.22
C ILE A 196 -7.99 5.55 3.73
N THR A 197 -7.45 6.48 4.52
CA THR A 197 -7.63 6.53 5.97
C THR A 197 -9.12 6.58 6.33
N ARG A 198 -9.91 7.41 5.63
CA ARG A 198 -11.36 7.47 5.82
C ARG A 198 -12.02 6.12 5.55
N TRP A 199 -11.71 5.46 4.44
CA TRP A 199 -12.33 4.17 4.12
C TRP A 199 -11.99 3.05 5.11
N TYR A 200 -10.76 3.00 5.60
CA TYR A 200 -10.39 2.07 6.68
C TYR A 200 -11.19 2.34 7.96
N ARG A 201 -11.32 3.62 8.35
CA ARG A 201 -12.06 4.00 9.56
C ARG A 201 -13.55 3.69 9.45
N GLU A 202 -14.13 3.92 8.28
CA GLU A 202 -15.53 3.59 7.95
C GLU A 202 -15.74 2.08 7.78
N LYS A 203 -14.67 1.27 7.79
CA LYS A 203 -14.66 -0.16 7.45
C LYS A 203 -15.30 -0.43 6.08
N ASP A 204 -15.09 0.49 5.13
CA ASP A 204 -15.62 0.38 3.77
C ASP A 204 -14.68 -0.49 2.91
N ILE A 205 -14.66 -1.79 3.24
CA ILE A 205 -13.87 -2.82 2.56
C ILE A 205 -14.22 -2.85 1.07
N GLY A 206 -15.50 -2.65 0.74
CA GLY A 206 -15.97 -2.59 -0.63
C GLY A 206 -15.30 -1.49 -1.45
N ARG A 207 -15.14 -0.27 -0.91
CA ARG A 207 -14.41 0.81 -1.60
C ARG A 207 -12.92 0.52 -1.72
N LEU A 208 -12.27 -0.02 -0.69
CA LEU A 208 -10.86 -0.41 -0.75
C LEU A 208 -10.59 -1.42 -1.88
N LEU A 209 -11.38 -2.49 -1.96
CA LEU A 209 -11.26 -3.51 -3.01
C LEU A 209 -11.60 -2.96 -4.40
N LYS A 210 -12.63 -2.12 -4.51
CA LYS A 210 -12.98 -1.46 -5.79
C LYS A 210 -11.87 -0.51 -6.26
N PHE A 211 -11.21 0.18 -5.35
CA PHE A 211 -10.05 1.03 -5.69
C PHE A 211 -8.87 0.17 -6.14
N LYS A 212 -8.53 -0.90 -5.41
CA LYS A 212 -7.47 -1.83 -5.83
C LYS A 212 -7.73 -2.41 -7.22
N GLY A 213 -8.95 -2.90 -7.47
CA GLY A 213 -9.34 -3.40 -8.79
C GLY A 213 -9.31 -2.35 -9.90
N PHE A 214 -9.55 -1.07 -9.57
CA PHE A 214 -9.35 0.03 -10.50
C PHE A 214 -7.87 0.23 -10.83
N VAL A 215 -7.00 0.30 -9.81
CA VAL A 215 -5.55 0.46 -9.99
C VAL A 215 -4.97 -0.67 -10.82
N ASP A 216 -5.39 -1.91 -10.56
CA ASP A 216 -4.97 -3.10 -11.31
C ASP A 216 -5.44 -3.09 -12.77
N ARG A 217 -6.63 -2.53 -13.03
CA ARG A 217 -7.13 -2.38 -14.41
C ARG A 217 -6.39 -1.30 -15.17
N VAL A 218 -6.05 -0.19 -14.52
CA VAL A 218 -5.28 0.89 -15.14
C VAL A 218 -3.88 0.38 -15.53
N ASN A 219 -3.27 -0.45 -14.67
CA ASN A 219 -2.02 -1.16 -14.94
C ASN A 219 -0.90 -0.31 -15.55
N ILE A 220 -0.67 0.88 -14.98
CA ILE A 220 0.45 1.74 -15.34
C ILE A 220 1.50 1.75 -14.24
N ALA A 221 2.74 2.04 -14.61
CA ALA A 221 3.76 2.40 -13.63
C ALA A 221 3.44 3.77 -13.03
N VAL A 222 3.10 3.78 -11.74
CA VAL A 222 2.78 5.00 -10.98
C VAL A 222 3.95 5.34 -10.07
N GLU A 223 4.44 6.57 -10.14
CA GLU A 223 5.39 7.06 -9.14
C GLU A 223 4.64 7.49 -7.88
N VAL A 224 5.32 7.46 -6.74
CA VAL A 224 4.71 7.78 -5.44
C VAL A 224 4.00 9.15 -5.44
N GLY A 225 4.64 10.18 -6.01
CA GLY A 225 4.07 11.53 -6.12
C GLY A 225 2.84 11.62 -7.02
N GLN A 226 2.44 10.53 -7.67
CA GLN A 226 1.29 10.46 -8.58
C GLN A 226 0.09 9.72 -7.97
N LEU A 227 0.20 9.20 -6.75
CA LEU A 227 -0.90 8.51 -6.06
C LEU A 227 -2.14 9.40 -5.86
N ASP A 228 -1.95 10.71 -5.66
CA ASP A 228 -3.06 11.66 -5.56
C ASP A 228 -3.80 11.84 -6.88
N HIS A 229 -3.08 11.85 -8.01
CA HIS A 229 -3.68 11.90 -9.33
C HIS A 229 -4.48 10.63 -9.62
N LEU A 230 -3.92 9.46 -9.27
CA LEU A 230 -4.60 8.18 -9.42
C LEU A 230 -5.87 8.09 -8.55
N MET A 231 -5.78 8.55 -7.29
CA MET A 231 -6.94 8.63 -6.40
C MET A 231 -8.00 9.59 -6.94
N ALA A 232 -7.60 10.77 -7.40
CA ALA A 232 -8.51 11.75 -7.99
C ALA A 232 -9.23 11.19 -9.23
N LEU A 233 -8.51 10.47 -10.10
CA LEU A 233 -9.13 9.78 -11.25
C LEU A 233 -10.14 8.72 -10.81
N TYR A 234 -9.84 7.94 -9.78
CA TYR A 234 -10.80 6.99 -9.24
C TYR A 234 -12.05 7.68 -8.70
N LEU A 235 -11.88 8.77 -7.93
CA LEU A 235 -13.00 9.53 -7.38
C LEU A 235 -13.88 10.10 -8.50
N MET A 236 -13.29 10.62 -9.58
CA MET A 236 -14.03 11.05 -10.77
C MET A 236 -14.76 9.89 -11.45
N TYR A 237 -14.06 8.78 -11.70
CA TYR A 237 -14.62 7.58 -12.34
C TYR A 237 -15.84 7.04 -11.58
N ARG A 238 -15.88 7.23 -10.27
CA ARG A 238 -16.95 6.76 -9.38
C ARG A 238 -17.96 7.85 -9.01
N SER A 239 -17.84 9.04 -9.59
CA SER A 239 -18.67 10.21 -9.26
C SER A 239 -18.71 10.49 -7.75
N LEU A 240 -17.57 10.31 -7.08
CA LEU A 240 -17.39 10.59 -5.66
C LEU A 240 -16.86 12.01 -5.44
N GLU A 241 -17.00 12.50 -4.21
CA GLU A 241 -16.51 13.82 -3.82
C GLU A 241 -15.01 13.96 -4.07
N LEU A 242 -14.64 15.00 -4.84
CA LEU A 242 -13.27 15.31 -5.21
C LEU A 242 -13.02 16.81 -5.00
N PRO A 243 -12.00 17.19 -4.21
CA PRO A 243 -11.56 18.57 -4.09
C PRO A 243 -11.35 19.23 -5.46
N PRO A 244 -11.89 20.45 -5.70
CA PRO A 244 -11.75 21.14 -6.99
C PRO A 244 -10.29 21.29 -7.45
N THR A 245 -9.38 21.52 -6.51
CA THR A 245 -7.94 21.66 -6.76
C THR A 245 -7.26 20.40 -7.30
N ALA A 246 -7.83 19.22 -7.07
CA ALA A 246 -7.27 17.94 -7.51
C ALA A 246 -7.72 17.52 -8.92
N ARG A 247 -8.75 18.18 -9.48
CA ARG A 247 -9.36 17.80 -10.77
C ARG A 247 -8.41 18.00 -11.95
N MET A 248 -7.90 19.21 -12.14
CA MET A 248 -7.02 19.53 -13.28
C MET A 248 -5.71 18.72 -13.26
N PRO A 249 -5.01 18.55 -12.13
CA PRO A 249 -3.85 17.66 -12.06
C PRO A 249 -4.17 16.22 -12.46
N ALA A 250 -5.33 15.68 -12.04
CA ALA A 250 -5.75 14.33 -12.42
C ALA A 250 -6.02 14.20 -13.92
N LEU A 251 -6.68 15.20 -14.52
CA LEU A 251 -6.96 15.25 -15.96
C LEU A 251 -5.67 15.31 -16.79
N ARG A 252 -4.68 16.12 -16.37
CA ARG A 252 -3.36 16.15 -17.02
C ARG A 252 -2.67 14.79 -16.93
N PHE A 253 -2.66 14.19 -15.74
CA PHE A 253 -2.10 12.85 -15.52
C PHE A 253 -2.77 11.79 -16.42
N PHE A 254 -4.10 11.85 -16.60
CA PHE A 254 -4.83 10.96 -17.51
C PHE A 254 -4.35 11.06 -18.96
N ILE A 255 -4.16 12.29 -19.47
CA ILE A 255 -3.68 12.53 -20.83
C ILE A 255 -2.21 12.10 -20.96
N GLU A 256 -1.34 12.54 -20.05
CA GLU A 256 0.10 12.25 -20.05
C GLU A 256 0.40 10.75 -19.99
N ARG A 257 -0.38 10.00 -19.19
CA ARG A 257 -0.26 8.55 -19.07
C ARG A 257 -1.05 7.77 -20.13
N ARG A 258 -1.65 8.47 -21.10
CA ARG A 258 -2.43 7.88 -22.20
C ARG A 258 -3.53 6.93 -21.73
N LEU A 259 -4.17 7.29 -20.62
CA LEU A 259 -5.24 6.49 -20.02
C LEU A 259 -6.56 6.55 -20.81
N PHE A 260 -6.65 7.42 -21.80
CA PHE A 260 -7.74 7.45 -22.78
C PHE A 260 -7.89 6.16 -23.60
N ARG A 261 -6.89 5.28 -23.57
CA ARG A 261 -6.98 3.92 -24.13
C ARG A 261 -7.90 2.98 -23.35
N ILE A 262 -8.36 3.40 -22.17
CA ILE A 262 -9.32 2.67 -21.35
C ILE A 262 -10.70 3.30 -21.61
N PRO A 263 -11.57 2.70 -22.44
CA PRO A 263 -12.78 3.37 -22.92
C PRO A 263 -13.70 3.84 -21.79
N GLN A 264 -13.86 3.01 -20.75
CA GLN A 264 -14.72 3.36 -19.62
C GLN A 264 -14.21 4.56 -18.81
N LEU A 265 -12.91 4.85 -18.87
CA LEU A 265 -12.38 6.07 -18.26
C LEU A 265 -12.54 7.26 -19.21
N LEU A 266 -12.30 7.07 -20.50
CA LEU A 266 -12.42 8.13 -21.50
C LEU A 266 -13.80 8.79 -21.46
N ASP A 267 -14.87 8.02 -21.46
CA ASP A 267 -16.25 8.54 -21.45
C ASP A 267 -16.51 9.46 -20.24
N VAL A 268 -16.09 9.01 -19.05
CA VAL A 268 -16.25 9.77 -17.81
C VAL A 268 -15.42 11.05 -17.87
N ILE A 269 -14.18 10.97 -18.34
CA ILE A 269 -13.28 12.13 -18.43
C ILE A 269 -13.79 13.16 -19.44
N ILE A 270 -14.31 12.73 -20.59
CA ILE A 270 -14.90 13.63 -21.60
C ILE A 270 -16.07 14.40 -20.99
N ASN A 271 -16.98 13.72 -20.29
CA ASN A 271 -18.14 14.37 -19.68
C ASN A 271 -17.71 15.41 -18.64
N VAL A 272 -16.76 15.07 -17.75
CA VAL A 272 -16.24 16.03 -16.76
C VAL A 272 -15.56 17.23 -17.43
N LEU A 273 -14.80 17.01 -18.51
CA LEU A 273 -14.14 18.07 -19.24
C LEU A 273 -15.15 18.98 -19.96
N LYS A 274 -16.21 18.43 -20.56
CA LYS A 274 -17.27 19.20 -21.21
C LYS A 274 -17.98 20.12 -20.22
N GLU A 275 -18.42 19.58 -19.08
CA GLU A 275 -19.09 20.35 -18.02
C GLU A 275 -18.20 21.49 -17.49
N GLN A 276 -16.88 21.27 -17.42
CA GLN A 276 -15.95 22.28 -16.90
C GLN A 276 -15.49 23.29 -17.96
N ALA A 277 -15.42 22.90 -19.23
CA ALA A 277 -14.98 23.77 -20.31
C ALA A 277 -15.88 25.00 -20.48
N GLU A 278 -17.16 24.90 -20.13
CA GLU A 278 -18.10 26.02 -20.11
C GLU A 278 -17.68 27.13 -19.13
N ASN A 279 -16.96 26.76 -18.06
CA ASN A 279 -16.64 27.64 -16.94
C ASN A 279 -15.13 27.85 -16.74
N SER A 280 -14.28 27.16 -17.50
CA SER A 280 -12.82 27.20 -17.35
C SER A 280 -12.08 27.03 -18.67
N GLY A 281 -11.34 28.07 -19.06
CA GLY A 281 -10.43 28.02 -20.21
C GLY A 281 -9.28 27.01 -20.04
N GLU A 282 -8.99 26.57 -18.82
CA GLU A 282 -8.04 25.46 -18.59
C GLU A 282 -8.65 24.10 -18.95
N ALA A 283 -9.91 23.87 -18.58
CA ALA A 283 -10.63 22.65 -18.95
C ALA A 283 -10.86 22.57 -20.46
N ALA A 284 -11.18 23.69 -21.12
CA ALA A 284 -11.29 23.74 -22.58
C ALA A 284 -9.97 23.36 -23.27
N ARG A 285 -8.82 23.84 -22.77
CA ARG A 285 -7.49 23.46 -23.28
C ARG A 285 -7.18 21.99 -23.03
N ALA A 286 -7.52 21.45 -21.86
CA ALA A 286 -7.34 20.03 -21.56
C ALA A 286 -8.21 19.13 -22.45
N LEU A 287 -9.45 19.54 -22.74
CA LEU A 287 -10.33 18.85 -23.68
C LEU A 287 -9.74 18.83 -25.10
N GLN A 288 -9.25 19.98 -25.57
CA GLN A 288 -8.57 20.06 -26.87
C GLN A 288 -7.31 19.18 -26.92
N ALA A 289 -6.51 19.18 -25.85
CA ALA A 289 -5.33 18.32 -25.75
C ALA A 289 -5.69 16.83 -25.76
N LEU A 290 -6.78 16.44 -25.09
CA LEU A 290 -7.30 15.08 -25.13
C LEU A 290 -7.74 14.68 -26.54
N TYR A 291 -8.52 15.53 -27.23
CA TYR A 291 -8.92 15.28 -28.62
C TYR A 291 -7.72 15.09 -29.54
N GLN A 292 -6.71 15.95 -29.41
CA GLN A 292 -5.49 15.83 -30.20
C GLN A 292 -4.74 14.53 -29.89
N ALA A 293 -4.58 14.18 -28.61
CA ALA A 293 -3.90 12.96 -28.19
C ALA A 293 -4.61 11.69 -28.70
N VAL A 294 -5.94 11.65 -28.64
CA VAL A 294 -6.74 10.53 -29.17
C VAL A 294 -6.56 10.43 -30.68
N ARG A 295 -6.68 11.55 -31.41
CA ARG A 295 -6.49 11.61 -32.86
C ARG A 295 -5.10 11.13 -33.29
N ASP A 296 -4.06 11.57 -32.59
CA ASP A 296 -2.66 11.23 -32.92
C ASP A 296 -2.38 9.73 -32.73
N THR A 297 -3.12 9.05 -31.86
CA THR A 297 -2.98 7.59 -31.68
C THR A 297 -3.68 6.75 -32.75
N GLY A 298 -4.65 7.29 -33.48
CA GLY A 298 -5.42 6.54 -34.49
C GLY A 298 -6.24 5.36 -33.94
N GLU A 299 -6.33 5.22 -32.62
CA GLU A 299 -6.90 4.04 -31.94
C GLU A 299 -8.41 4.20 -31.64
N ILE A 300 -8.98 5.40 -31.78
CA ILE A 300 -10.39 5.68 -31.49
C ILE A 300 -10.90 6.67 -32.55
N ASP A 301 -12.01 6.33 -33.22
CA ASP A 301 -12.66 7.22 -34.17
C ASP A 301 -13.24 8.42 -33.41
N PRO A 302 -12.83 9.68 -33.67
CA PRO A 302 -13.11 10.82 -32.80
C PRO A 302 -14.59 11.25 -32.71
N ILE A 303 -15.54 10.50 -33.27
CA ILE A 303 -16.92 10.94 -33.56
C ILE A 303 -18.01 9.98 -32.99
N GLN A 304 -17.69 9.01 -32.12
CA GLN A 304 -18.75 8.27 -31.39
C GLN A 304 -18.97 8.81 -29.98
#